data_AF-A0A8T5NAQ9-F1
#
_entry.id   AF-A0A8T5NAQ9-F1
#
_cell.length_a   1.000
_cell.length_b   1.000
_cell.length_c   1.000
_cell.angle_alpha   90.00
_cell.angle_beta   90.00
_cell.angle_gamma   90.00
#
_symmetry.space_group_name_H-M   'P 1'
#
loop_
_entity.id
_entity.type
_entity.pdbx_description
1 polymer ?
#
loop_
_entity_poly.entity_id
_entity_poly.type
_entity_poly.pdbx_seq_one_letter_code
_entity_poly.pdbx_strand_id
1 'polypeptide(L)'
;MLKPTRMTRVMIAGTKDIMEPTLSELHKLNVLHITDHLEENADFKIGKPFKSASLHSEHLISLRTIASQLGVAGKDSPRKQSAKGLPLEIDEKITKLQKEVASKFDELRSIESRIKEKEDLISAVRPFLGLPLSLDSYHGYDTVKVFTGYIGI
;
A
#
# COMPACT_ATOMS: atom_id res chain seq x y z
N MET A 1 26.94 -37.84 -5.01
CA MET A 1 27.83 -36.96 -4.23
C MET A 1 26.96 -35.99 -3.45
N LEU A 2 26.89 -36.12 -2.12
CA LEU A 2 26.00 -35.34 -1.25
C LEU A 2 26.72 -34.95 0.06
N LYS A 3 28.00 -34.59 -0.02
CA LYS A 3 28.70 -34.00 1.14
C LYS A 3 28.63 -32.48 1.02
N PRO A 4 28.25 -31.76 2.09
CA PRO A 4 28.30 -30.30 2.12
C PRO A 4 29.71 -29.80 1.77
N THR A 5 29.79 -28.76 0.94
CA THR A 5 31.05 -28.09 0.67
C THR A 5 31.54 -27.37 1.92
N ARG A 6 32.82 -27.48 2.24
CA ARG A 6 33.41 -26.74 3.38
C ARG A 6 33.28 -25.24 3.11
N MET A 7 32.68 -24.52 4.06
CA MET A 7 32.56 -23.06 4.06
C MET A 7 33.53 -22.48 5.09
N THR A 8 34.15 -21.35 4.79
CA THR A 8 35.08 -20.66 5.68
C THR A 8 34.53 -19.29 6.03
N ARG A 9 34.54 -18.93 7.31
CA ARG A 9 34.19 -17.57 7.75
C ARG A 9 35.36 -16.64 7.44
N VAL A 10 35.09 -15.56 6.74
CA VAL A 10 36.07 -14.52 6.38
C VAL A 10 35.65 -13.19 6.97
N MET A 11 36.62 -12.40 7.42
CA MET A 11 36.43 -11.00 7.83
C MET A 11 37.15 -10.12 6.82
N ILE A 12 36.43 -9.16 6.22
CA ILE A 12 36.97 -8.25 5.22
C ILE A 12 37.01 -6.86 5.83
N ALA A 13 38.19 -6.24 5.84
CA ALA A 13 38.40 -4.88 6.28
C ALA A 13 38.95 -4.05 5.11
N GLY A 14 38.48 -2.81 4.97
CA GLY A 14 38.87 -1.92 3.89
C GLY A 14 38.47 -0.49 4.18
N THR A 15 38.95 0.46 3.37
CA THR A 15 38.55 1.86 3.48
C THR A 15 37.11 2.05 3.04
N LYS A 16 36.46 3.09 3.56
CA LYS A 16 35.05 3.38 3.26
C LYS A 16 34.83 3.71 1.77
N ASP A 17 35.83 4.29 1.11
CA ASP A 17 35.76 4.73 -0.28
C ASP A 17 35.70 3.57 -1.29
N ILE A 18 36.27 2.41 -0.95
CA ILE A 18 36.28 1.21 -1.80
C ILE A 18 35.19 0.20 -1.42
N MET A 19 34.45 0.45 -0.35
CA MET A 19 33.49 -0.51 0.21
C MET A 19 32.35 -0.81 -0.77
N GLU A 20 31.78 0.23 -1.38
CA GLU A 20 30.68 0.11 -2.35
C GLU A 20 31.06 -0.68 -3.62
N PRO A 21 32.16 -0.35 -4.35
CA PRO A 21 32.56 -1.13 -5.52
C PRO A 21 32.95 -2.57 -5.15
N THR A 22 33.60 -2.79 -4.00
CA THR A 22 33.97 -4.14 -3.55
C THR A 22 32.73 -4.99 -3.26
N LEU A 23 31.74 -4.44 -2.54
CA LEU A 23 30.49 -5.14 -2.25
C LEU A 23 29.71 -5.46 -3.53
N SER A 24 29.71 -4.54 -4.51
CA SER A 24 29.07 -4.75 -5.81
C SER A 24 29.68 -5.92 -6.57
N GLU A 25 31.02 -6.03 -6.62
CA GLU A 25 31.70 -7.16 -7.25
C GLU A 25 31.47 -8.48 -6.49
N LEU A 26 31.54 -8.46 -5.15
CA LEU A 26 31.27 -9.65 -4.35
C LEU A 26 29.83 -10.15 -4.52
N HIS A 27 28.86 -9.24 -4.62
CA HIS A 27 27.46 -9.56 -4.90
C HIS A 27 27.30 -10.17 -6.30
N LYS A 28 28.00 -9.66 -7.33
CA LYS A 28 27.98 -10.23 -8.69
C LYS A 28 28.53 -11.65 -8.73
N LEU A 29 29.59 -11.92 -7.95
CA LEU A 29 30.21 -13.24 -7.87
C LEU A 29 29.32 -14.28 -7.16
N ASN A 30 28.41 -13.84 -6.29
CA ASN A 30 27.47 -14.69 -5.55
C ASN A 30 28.17 -15.82 -4.75
N VAL A 31 29.34 -15.52 -4.19
CA VAL A 31 30.21 -16.48 -3.48
C VAL A 31 30.18 -16.32 -1.95
N LEU A 32 29.44 -15.34 -1.43
CA LEU A 32 29.39 -15.02 -0.01
C LEU A 32 27.97 -15.12 0.53
N HIS A 33 27.85 -15.67 1.74
CA HIS A 33 26.67 -15.55 2.58
C HIS A 33 26.99 -14.58 3.71
N ILE A 34 26.27 -13.46 3.79
CA ILE A 34 26.41 -12.49 4.86
C ILE A 34 25.71 -13.03 6.10
N THR A 35 26.45 -13.18 7.19
CA THR A 35 25.89 -13.52 8.51
C THR A 35 25.56 -12.24 9.27
N ASP A 36 24.43 -12.22 9.97
CA ASP A 36 24.08 -11.08 10.82
C ASP A 36 25.16 -10.82 11.87
N HIS A 37 25.55 -9.56 11.99
CA HIS A 37 26.47 -9.13 13.02
C HIS A 37 25.67 -8.90 14.30
N LEU A 38 25.76 -9.83 15.23
CA LEU A 38 25.34 -9.61 16.61
C LEU A 38 26.35 -8.63 17.22
N GLU A 39 25.87 -7.49 17.73
CA GLU A 39 26.67 -6.44 18.38
C GLU A 39 27.26 -6.93 19.73
N GLU A 40 27.92 -8.10 19.75
CA GLU A 40 28.56 -8.64 20.96
C GLU A 40 29.89 -7.94 21.27
N ASN A 41 30.51 -7.28 20.29
CA ASN A 41 31.79 -6.60 20.44
C ASN A 41 31.61 -5.09 20.30
N ALA A 42 31.81 -4.35 21.39
CA ALA A 42 31.63 -2.89 21.47
C ALA A 42 32.47 -2.07 20.46
N ASP A 43 33.47 -2.71 19.84
CA ASP A 43 34.44 -2.08 18.95
C ASP A 43 33.92 -1.87 17.52
N PHE A 44 32.90 -2.63 17.09
CA PHE A 44 32.34 -2.55 15.74
C PHE A 44 30.83 -2.39 15.78
N LYS A 45 30.35 -1.25 15.26
CA LYS A 45 28.91 -0.94 15.13
C LYS A 45 28.46 -1.09 13.68
N ILE A 46 27.21 -1.50 13.48
CA ILE A 46 26.58 -1.53 12.16
C ILE A 46 26.55 -0.11 11.61
N GLY A 47 27.12 0.07 10.42
CA GLY A 47 27.16 1.36 9.72
C GLY A 47 25.78 1.79 9.19
N LYS A 48 25.69 3.04 8.74
CA LYS A 48 24.50 3.52 8.04
C LYS A 48 24.46 2.92 6.62
N PRO A 49 23.27 2.53 6.10
CA PRO A 49 23.11 2.15 4.71
C PRO A 49 23.60 3.24 3.75
N PHE A 50 23.95 2.85 2.52
CA PHE A 50 24.24 3.80 1.46
C PHE A 50 23.01 4.68 1.17
N LYS A 51 23.23 5.95 0.79
CA LYS A 51 22.13 6.90 0.49
C LYS A 51 21.18 6.37 -0.59
N SER A 52 21.72 5.65 -1.57
CA SER A 52 20.94 5.00 -2.61
C SER A 52 19.94 4.01 -2.03
N ALA A 53 20.30 3.23 -1.00
CA ALA A 53 19.42 2.22 -0.41
C ALA A 53 18.15 2.83 0.21
N SER A 54 18.25 4.02 0.81
CA SER A 54 17.08 4.74 1.36
C SER A 54 16.05 5.06 0.26
N LEU A 55 16.50 5.61 -0.87
CA LEU A 55 15.62 5.96 -1.99
C LEU A 55 14.90 4.72 -2.56
N HIS A 56 15.64 3.63 -2.77
CA HIS A 56 15.04 2.39 -3.27
C HIS A 56 14.02 1.80 -2.27
N SER A 57 14.25 1.95 -0.97
CA SER A 57 13.31 1.53 0.06
C SER A 57 12.00 2.32 0.00
N GLU A 58 12.09 3.65 -0.14
CA GLU A 58 10.92 4.53 -0.30
C GLU A 58 10.10 4.16 -1.55
N HIS A 59 10.77 3.87 -2.66
CA HIS A 59 10.12 3.42 -3.89
C HIS A 59 9.42 2.06 -3.72
N LEU A 60 10.05 1.11 -3.03
CA LEU A 60 9.45 -0.19 -2.75
C LEU A 60 8.22 -0.08 -1.85
N ILE A 61 8.28 0.74 -0.80
CA ILE A 61 7.14 0.98 0.09
C ILE A 61 5.99 1.62 -0.68
N SER A 62 6.31 2.59 -1.54
CA SER A 62 5.34 3.26 -2.41
C SER A 62 4.64 2.29 -3.34
N LEU A 63 5.41 1.47 -4.07
CA LEU A 63 4.88 0.46 -4.97
C LEU A 63 4.06 -0.61 -4.24
N ARG A 64 4.49 -1.04 -3.05
CA ARG A 64 3.75 -2.01 -2.23
C ARG A 64 2.41 -1.46 -1.77
N THR A 65 2.37 -0.18 -1.40
CA THR A 65 1.13 0.51 -1.02
C THR A 65 0.15 0.56 -2.19
N ILE A 66 0.64 0.94 -3.37
CA ILE A 66 -0.16 0.94 -4.61
C ILE A 66 -0.66 -0.46 -4.94
N ALA A 67 0.21 -1.47 -4.91
CA ALA A 67 -0.17 -2.86 -5.18
C ALA A 67 -1.22 -3.37 -4.21
N SER A 68 -1.11 -3.02 -2.92
CA SER A 68 -2.10 -3.34 -1.90
C SER A 68 -3.44 -2.66 -2.17
N GLN A 69 -3.43 -1.38 -2.54
CA GLN A 69 -4.64 -0.63 -2.89
C GLN A 69 -5.34 -1.22 -4.12
N LEU A 70 -4.57 -1.67 -5.12
CA LEU A 70 -5.09 -2.27 -6.34
C LEU A 70 -5.42 -3.76 -6.20
N GLY A 71 -5.10 -4.40 -5.07
CA GLY A 71 -5.31 -5.83 -4.85
C GLY A 71 -4.46 -6.73 -5.76
N VAL A 72 -3.32 -6.23 -6.25
CA VAL A 72 -2.45 -6.98 -7.18
C VAL A 72 -1.44 -7.78 -6.37
N ALA A 73 -1.53 -9.11 -6.45
CA ALA A 73 -0.48 -9.99 -5.96
C ALA A 73 0.72 -9.92 -6.91
N GLY A 74 1.89 -9.57 -6.39
CA GLY A 74 3.13 -9.53 -7.17
C GLY A 74 3.41 -10.90 -7.78
N LYS A 75 3.16 -11.05 -9.08
CA LYS A 75 3.67 -12.18 -9.84
C LYS A 75 5.10 -11.84 -10.23
N ASP A 76 6.03 -12.73 -9.91
CA ASP A 76 7.39 -12.62 -10.40
C ASP A 76 7.37 -12.56 -11.93
N SER A 77 7.78 -11.42 -12.48
CA SER A 77 7.93 -11.28 -13.92
C SER A 77 9.07 -12.20 -14.36
N PRO A 78 8.88 -13.04 -15.38
CA PRO A 78 9.95 -13.89 -15.91
C PRO A 78 11.08 -13.07 -16.57
N ARG A 79 10.89 -11.75 -16.76
CA ARG A 79 11.83 -10.87 -17.45
C ARG A 79 12.63 -10.05 -16.44
N LYS A 80 13.90 -10.44 -16.23
CA LYS A 80 14.89 -9.57 -15.55
C LYS A 80 15.24 -8.42 -16.49
N GLN A 81 14.81 -7.20 -16.18
CA GLN A 81 15.23 -6.00 -16.91
C GLN A 81 16.65 -5.58 -16.50
N SER A 82 17.42 -5.08 -17.46
CA SER A 82 18.78 -4.58 -17.22
C SER A 82 18.75 -3.30 -16.37
N ALA A 83 19.57 -3.26 -15.32
CA ALA A 83 19.58 -2.18 -14.34
C ALA A 83 20.08 -0.82 -14.87
N LYS A 84 20.68 -0.78 -16.07
CA LYS A 84 21.38 0.41 -16.60
C LYS A 84 20.47 1.58 -17.00
N GLY A 85 19.16 1.37 -17.22
CA GLY A 85 18.21 2.43 -17.62
C GLY A 85 17.11 2.72 -16.60
N LEU A 86 17.17 2.09 -15.43
CA LEU A 86 16.09 2.10 -14.43
C LEU A 86 15.98 3.40 -13.60
N PRO A 87 17.07 4.07 -13.14
CA PRO A 87 16.94 5.04 -12.05
C PRO A 87 16.08 6.27 -12.35
N LEU A 88 16.21 6.87 -13.54
CA LEU A 88 15.50 8.12 -13.86
C LEU A 88 14.05 7.88 -14.25
N GLU A 89 13.78 6.84 -15.03
CA GLU A 89 12.41 6.54 -15.48
C GLU A 89 11.53 5.96 -14.38
N ILE A 90 12.11 5.29 -13.38
CA ILE A 90 11.34 4.67 -12.30
C ILE A 90 10.69 5.74 -11.43
N ASP A 91 11.42 6.77 -11.02
CA ASP A 91 10.93 7.76 -10.07
C ASP A 91 9.73 8.53 -10.63
N GLU A 92 9.83 8.95 -11.89
CA GLU A 92 8.74 9.61 -12.60
C GLU A 92 7.53 8.69 -12.78
N LYS A 93 7.75 7.43 -13.17
CA LYS A 93 6.66 6.45 -13.34
C LYS A 93 5.97 6.13 -12.03
N ILE A 94 6.71 5.93 -10.93
CA ILE A 94 6.14 5.68 -9.60
C ILE A 94 5.31 6.89 -9.16
N THR A 95 5.86 8.10 -9.28
CA THR A 95 5.16 9.33 -8.89
C THR A 95 3.88 9.53 -9.69
N LYS A 96 3.93 9.27 -11.01
CA LYS A 96 2.74 9.35 -11.87
C LYS A 96 1.69 8.32 -11.46
N LEU A 97 2.11 7.08 -11.23
CA LEU A 97 1.21 6.00 -10.81
C LEU A 97 0.56 6.31 -9.45
N GLN A 98 1.32 6.85 -8.49
CA GLN A 98 0.78 7.28 -7.19
C GLN A 98 -0.31 8.34 -7.36
N LYS A 99 -0.07 9.36 -8.19
CA LYS A 99 -1.07 10.42 -8.44
C LYS A 99 -2.33 9.88 -9.09
N GLU A 100 -2.19 9.00 -10.08
CA GLU A 100 -3.32 8.42 -10.81
C GLU A 100 -4.17 7.53 -9.88
N VAL A 101 -3.52 6.68 -9.10
CA VAL A 101 -4.21 5.80 -8.13
C VAL A 101 -4.88 6.63 -7.04
N ALA A 102 -4.22 7.65 -6.49
CA ALA A 102 -4.81 8.55 -5.50
C ALA A 102 -6.07 9.25 -6.04
N SER A 103 -6.00 9.84 -7.24
CA SER A 103 -7.15 10.50 -7.89
C SER A 103 -8.32 9.54 -8.08
N LYS A 104 -8.07 8.30 -8.49
CA LYS A 104 -9.13 7.29 -8.67
C LYS A 104 -9.75 6.86 -7.35
N PHE A 105 -8.95 6.75 -6.29
CA PHE A 105 -9.47 6.47 -4.95
C PHE A 105 -10.31 7.61 -4.39
N ASP A 106 -9.95 8.86 -4.64
CA ASP A 106 -10.75 10.01 -4.24
C ASP A 106 -12.08 10.06 -4.99
N GLU A 107 -12.07 9.78 -6.30
CA GLU A 107 -13.29 9.62 -7.11
C GLU A 107 -14.19 8.49 -6.54
N LEU A 108 -13.61 7.33 -6.22
CA LEU A 108 -14.34 6.20 -5.62
C LEU A 108 -15.00 6.58 -4.30
N ARG A 109 -14.26 7.22 -3.39
CA ARG A 109 -14.80 7.66 -2.09
C ARG A 109 -15.94 8.66 -2.24
N SER A 110 -15.82 9.58 -3.19
CA SER A 110 -16.89 10.54 -3.50
C SER A 110 -18.16 9.84 -3.98
N ILE A 111 -18.01 8.83 -4.86
CA ILE A 111 -19.15 8.02 -5.33
C ILE A 111 -19.76 7.22 -4.17
N GLU A 112 -18.96 6.56 -3.34
CA GLU A 112 -19.43 5.81 -2.16
C GLU A 112 -20.21 6.69 -1.19
N SER A 113 -19.72 7.90 -0.91
CA SER A 113 -20.44 8.87 -0.06
C SER A 113 -21.80 9.23 -0.64
N ARG A 114 -21.86 9.50 -1.95
CA ARG A 114 -23.11 9.83 -2.65
C ARG A 114 -24.10 8.67 -2.69
N ILE A 115 -23.60 7.43 -2.78
CA ILE A 115 -24.44 6.22 -2.68
C ILE A 115 -25.05 6.17 -1.28
N LYS A 116 -24.23 6.31 -0.25
CA LYS A 116 -24.68 6.26 1.14
C LYS A 116 -25.70 7.34 1.47
N GLU A 117 -25.47 8.59 1.03
CA GLU A 117 -26.45 9.68 1.18
C GLU A 117 -27.81 9.33 0.55
N LYS A 118 -27.80 8.74 -0.64
CA LYS A 118 -29.04 8.31 -1.30
C LYS A 118 -29.71 7.15 -0.59
N GLU A 119 -28.95 6.19 -0.09
CA GLU A 119 -29.47 5.07 0.70
C GLU A 119 -30.12 5.56 2.00
N ASP A 120 -29.48 6.51 2.69
CA ASP A 120 -30.01 7.16 3.88
C ASP A 120 -31.32 7.90 3.58
N LEU A 121 -31.38 8.64 2.46
CA LEU A 121 -32.61 9.28 1.99
C LEU A 121 -33.72 8.27 1.70
N ILE A 122 -33.41 7.18 1.00
CA ILE A 122 -34.37 6.11 0.72
C ILE A 122 -34.88 5.50 2.02
N SER A 123 -33.98 5.22 2.96
CA SER A 123 -34.33 4.68 4.28
C SER A 123 -35.23 5.63 5.07
N ALA A 124 -34.99 6.94 5.01
CA ALA A 124 -35.81 7.96 5.66
C ALA A 124 -37.20 8.08 5.02
N VAL A 125 -37.31 7.92 3.69
CA VAL A 125 -38.58 8.02 2.97
C VAL A 125 -39.39 6.71 3.03
N ARG A 126 -38.73 5.57 3.21
CA ARG A 126 -39.35 4.23 3.18
C ARG A 126 -40.56 4.05 4.14
N PRO A 127 -40.58 4.59 5.36
CA PRO A 127 -41.73 4.50 6.25
C PRO A 127 -43.00 5.17 5.71
N PHE A 128 -42.86 6.22 4.88
CA PHE A 128 -43.99 6.97 4.33
C PHE A 128 -44.67 6.26 3.15
N LEU A 129 -44.03 5.26 2.54
CA LEU A 129 -44.62 4.45 1.45
C LEU A 129 -45.82 3.60 1.91
N GLY A 130 -45.89 3.27 3.21
CA GLY A 130 -47.00 2.49 3.77
C GLY A 130 -48.28 3.30 3.99
N LEU A 131 -48.22 4.62 3.84
CA LEU A 131 -49.36 5.51 3.99
C LEU A 131 -49.94 5.82 2.60
N PRO A 132 -51.25 5.62 2.36
CA PRO A 132 -51.91 5.95 1.10
C PRO A 132 -52.16 7.48 0.99
N LEU A 133 -51.11 8.28 1.20
CA LEU A 133 -51.14 9.74 1.17
C LEU A 133 -50.08 10.24 0.17
N SER A 134 -50.43 11.26 -0.60
CA SER A 134 -49.46 11.91 -1.49
C SER A 134 -48.40 12.68 -0.68
N LEU A 135 -47.17 12.78 -1.20
CA LEU A 135 -46.08 13.53 -0.55
C LEU A 135 -46.43 15.01 -0.32
N ASP A 136 -47.23 15.59 -1.21
CA ASP A 136 -47.76 16.96 -1.06
C ASP A 136 -48.66 17.11 0.19
N SER A 137 -49.26 16.02 0.67
CA SER A 137 -50.12 16.01 1.86
C SER A 137 -49.35 15.91 3.19
N TYR A 138 -48.02 16.07 3.20
CA TYR A 138 -47.20 16.03 4.42
C TYR A 138 -46.70 17.41 4.87
N HIS A 139 -47.05 18.49 4.16
CA HIS A 139 -46.63 19.86 4.50
C HIS A 139 -47.82 20.80 4.71
N GLY A 140 -47.62 21.91 5.43
CA GLY A 140 -48.66 22.94 5.61
C GLY A 140 -49.64 22.72 6.76
N TYR A 141 -49.35 21.80 7.70
CA TYR A 141 -50.19 21.57 8.87
C TYR A 141 -49.59 22.24 10.12
N ASP A 142 -50.37 23.07 10.80
CA ASP A 142 -49.98 23.67 12.08
C ASP A 142 -50.16 22.71 13.27
N THR A 143 -51.07 21.74 13.14
CA THR A 143 -51.36 20.75 14.19
C THR A 143 -51.70 19.39 13.60
N VAL A 144 -51.16 18.33 14.20
CA VAL A 144 -51.43 16.93 13.84
C VAL A 144 -52.19 16.28 14.98
N LYS A 145 -53.35 15.70 14.69
CA LYS A 145 -54.17 14.97 15.67
C LYS A 145 -54.20 13.50 15.29
N VAL A 146 -53.53 12.67 16.09
CA VAL A 146 -53.38 11.23 15.83
C VAL A 146 -54.47 10.48 16.58
N PHE A 147 -55.25 9.65 15.86
CA PHE A 147 -56.17 8.69 16.46
C PHE A 147 -55.55 7.29 16.34
N THR A 148 -55.26 6.67 17.47
CA THR A 148 -54.78 5.27 17.54
C THR A 148 -55.79 4.44 18.32
N GLY A 149 -55.99 3.20 17.91
CA GLY A 149 -56.88 2.25 18.55
C GLY A 149 -56.61 0.85 18.00
N TYR A 150 -57.00 -0.17 18.77
CA TYR A 150 -56.93 -1.56 18.32
C TYR A 150 -58.30 -1.96 17.75
N ILE A 151 -58.31 -2.53 16.56
CA ILE A 151 -59.49 -3.26 16.07
C ILE A 151 -59.52 -4.58 16.84
N GLY A 152 -60.44 -4.70 17.78
CA GLY A 152 -60.73 -5.96 18.44
C GLY A 152 -61.29 -6.94 17.40
N ILE A 153 -60.62 -8.08 17.27
CA ILE A 153 -61.14 -9.28 16.60
C ILE A 153 -62.26 -9.87 17.46
#